data_AF-A0A0G0XF30-F1
#
_entry.id   AF-A0A0G0XF30-F1
#
_cell.length_a   1.000
_cell.length_b   1.000
_cell.length_c   1.000
_cell.angle_alpha   90.00
_cell.angle_beta   90.00
_cell.angle_gamma   90.00
#
_symmetry.space_group_name_H-M   'P 1'
#
loop_
_entity.id
_entity.type
_entity.pdbx_description
1 polymer ?
#
loop_
_entity_poly.entity_id
_entity_poly.type
_entity_poly.pdbx_seq_one_letter_code
_entity_poly.pdbx_strand_id
1 'polypeptide(L)'
;MERTLILVKPDGVNRGLTGEILHRFERTGLKLVALKYLHASKDQISKHYGENPDWIKGMGGKTLENYEKQGIDPVKEMGSK
;
A
#
# COMPACT_ATOMS: atom_id res chain seq x y z
N MET A 1 -7.99 24.33 -5.42
CA MET A 1 -8.33 23.06 -6.11
C MET A 1 -7.32 22.03 -5.65
N GLU A 2 -7.78 20.93 -5.05
CA GLU A 2 -6.92 19.90 -4.47
C GLU A 2 -6.83 18.66 -5.37
N ARG A 3 -5.76 17.88 -5.21
CA ARG A 3 -5.54 16.62 -5.92
C ARG A 3 -4.91 15.61 -4.97
N THR A 4 -5.33 14.36 -5.08
CA THR A 4 -4.75 13.24 -4.35
C THR A 4 -4.39 12.12 -5.31
N LEU A 5 -3.38 11.33 -4.94
CA LEU A 5 -2.95 10.15 -5.69
C LEU A 5 -3.60 8.92 -5.07
N ILE A 6 -4.27 8.12 -5.90
CA ILE A 6 -4.80 6.82 -5.52
C ILE A 6 -3.98 5.73 -6.21
N LEU A 7 -3.58 4.71 -5.45
CA LEU A 7 -2.85 3.56 -5.97
C LEU A 7 -3.67 2.28 -5.78
N VAL A 8 -3.98 1.60 -6.88
CA VAL A 8 -4.49 0.23 -6.85
C VAL A 8 -3.28 -0.70 -6.87
N LYS A 9 -3.04 -1.42 -5.77
CA LYS A 9 -1.92 -2.35 -5.62
C LYS A 9 -2.08 -3.59 -6.51
N PRO A 10 -1.00 -4.35 -6.79
CA PRO A 10 -1.04 -5.50 -7.70
C PRO A 10 -2.13 -6.53 -7.36
N ASP A 11 -2.38 -6.79 -6.08
CA ASP A 11 -3.44 -7.67 -5.61
C ASP A 11 -4.84 -7.16 -6.00
N GLY A 12 -5.10 -5.86 -5.88
CA GLY A 12 -6.36 -5.24 -6.29
C GLY A 12 -6.58 -5.29 -7.81
N VAL A 13 -5.51 -5.07 -8.58
CA VAL A 13 -5.53 -5.20 -10.04
C VAL A 13 -5.83 -6.65 -10.44
N ASN A 14 -5.09 -7.61 -9.88
CA ASN A 14 -5.22 -9.03 -10.21
C ASN A 14 -6.61 -9.59 -9.87
N ARG A 15 -7.27 -9.02 -8.87
CA ARG A 15 -8.65 -9.36 -8.49
C ARG A 15 -9.71 -8.66 -9.35
N GLY A 16 -9.32 -7.84 -10.33
CA GLY A 16 -10.25 -7.10 -11.19
C GLY A 16 -10.98 -5.95 -10.50
N LEU A 17 -10.47 -5.44 -9.36
CA LEU A 17 -11.17 -4.45 -8.54
C LEU A 17 -11.03 -3.01 -9.04
N THR A 18 -10.18 -2.75 -10.04
CA THR A 18 -9.88 -1.39 -10.52
C THR A 18 -11.14 -0.61 -10.90
N GLY A 19 -12.07 -1.21 -11.65
CA GLY A 19 -13.30 -0.53 -12.08
C GLY A 19 -14.22 -0.18 -10.91
N GLU A 20 -14.40 -1.11 -9.97
CA GLU A 20 -15.19 -0.90 -8.75
C GLU A 20 -14.59 0.22 -7.88
N ILE A 21 -13.26 0.27 -7.75
CA ILE A 21 -12.57 1.32 -7.00
C ILE A 21 -12.79 2.69 -7.66
N LEU A 22 -12.61 2.79 -8.99
CA LEU A 22 -12.85 4.05 -9.71
C LEU A 22 -14.32 4.51 -9.58
N HIS A 23 -15.27 3.58 -9.74
CA HIS A 23 -16.69 3.86 -9.60
C HIS A 23 -17.01 4.49 -8.23
N ARG A 24 -16.43 3.98 -7.15
CA ARG A 24 -16.63 4.54 -5.81
C ARG A 24 -16.18 6.00 -5.69
N PHE A 25 -15.04 6.36 -6.26
CA PHE A 25 -14.55 7.75 -6.22
C PHE A 25 -15.41 8.68 -7.09
N GLU A 26 -15.83 8.24 -8.28
CA GLU A 26 -16.68 9.06 -9.14
C GLU A 26 -18.06 9.30 -8.51
N ARG A 27 -18.63 8.29 -7.83
CA ARG A 27 -19.92 8.42 -7.12
C ARG A 27 -19.91 9.44 -5.98
N THR A 28 -18.77 9.74 -5.38
CA THR A 28 -18.68 10.80 -4.36
C THR A 28 -18.53 12.20 -4.95
N GLY A 29 -18.51 12.31 -6.28
CA GLY A 29 -18.34 13.58 -7.00
C GLY A 29 -16.89 13.96 -7.26
N LEU A 30 -15.92 13.07 -6.96
CA LEU A 30 -14.52 13.31 -7.31
C LEU A 30 -14.31 13.12 -8.81
N LYS A 31 -13.56 14.04 -9.41
CA LYS A 31 -13.20 13.99 -10.83
C LYS A 31 -11.89 13.23 -11.03
N LEU A 32 -11.92 12.16 -11.83
CA LEU A 32 -10.70 11.53 -12.31
C LEU A 32 -9.99 12.46 -13.31
N VAL A 33 -8.78 12.89 -12.98
CA VAL A 33 -8.00 13.84 -13.81
C VAL A 33 -6.85 13.19 -14.57
N ALA A 34 -6.42 11.99 -14.15
CA ALA A 34 -5.37 11.21 -14.79
C ALA A 34 -5.46 9.74 -14.35
N LEU A 35 -5.04 8.82 -15.23
CA LEU A 35 -4.95 7.38 -14.94
C LEU A 35 -3.73 6.80 -15.67
N LYS A 36 -2.96 5.93 -15.01
CA LYS A 36 -1.84 5.22 -15.62
C LYS A 36 -1.72 3.81 -15.07
N TYR A 37 -1.69 2.84 -15.97
CA TYR A 37 -1.29 1.47 -15.65
C TYR A 37 0.22 1.34 -15.86
N LEU A 38 0.93 0.79 -14.88
CA LEU A 38 2.38 0.57 -14.98
C LEU A 38 2.83 -0.57 -14.09
N HIS A 39 3.92 -1.20 -14.48
CA HIS A 39 4.71 -2.05 -13.61
C HIS A 39 5.80 -1.20 -12.97
N ALA A 40 5.72 -0.97 -11.66
CA ALA A 40 6.63 -0.04 -10.98
C ALA A 40 8.01 -0.68 -10.80
N SER A 41 9.07 0.06 -11.12
CA SER A 41 10.43 -0.37 -10.82
C SER A 41 10.71 -0.28 -9.31
N LYS A 42 11.72 -1.02 -8.83
CA LYS A 42 12.15 -0.94 -7.42
C LYS A 42 12.54 0.49 -7.01
N ASP A 43 13.24 1.20 -7.90
CA ASP A 43 13.64 2.59 -7.68
C ASP A 43 12.42 3.53 -7.55
N GLN A 44 11.38 3.33 -8.37
CA GLN A 44 10.15 4.11 -8.27
C GLN A 44 9.43 3.88 -6.94
N ILE A 45 9.39 2.63 -6.46
CA ILE A 45 8.76 2.28 -5.18
C ILE A 45 9.55 2.84 -4.00
N SER A 46 10.88 2.69 -4.01
CA SER A 46 11.76 3.25 -2.97
C SER A 46 11.61 4.77 -2.89
N LYS A 47 11.61 5.48 -4.03
CA LYS A 47 11.35 6.93 -4.08
C LYS A 47 9.96 7.33 -3.59
N HIS A 48 8.93 6.51 -3.83
CA HIS A 48 7.56 6.82 -3.44
C HIS A 48 7.33 6.72 -1.93
N TYR A 49 7.78 5.63 -1.30
CA TYR A 49 7.58 5.42 0.14
C TYR A 49 8.69 6.04 1.01
N GLY A 50 9.84 6.33 0.41
CA GLY A 50 11.03 6.78 1.12
C GLY A 50 11.68 5.65 1.94
N GLU A 51 12.96 5.81 2.23
CA GLU A 51 13.74 4.88 3.06
C GLU A 51 14.02 5.46 4.44
N ASN A 52 13.15 6.35 4.93
CA ASN A 52 13.34 6.98 6.24
C ASN A 52 13.34 5.89 7.33
N PRO A 53 14.44 5.74 8.11
CA PRO A 53 14.53 4.74 9.16
C PRO A 53 13.38 4.79 10.17
N ASP A 54 12.86 5.98 10.47
CA ASP A 54 11.75 6.16 11.40
C ASP A 54 10.44 5.64 10.82
N TRP A 55 10.23 5.84 9.50
CA TRP A 55 9.09 5.29 8.78
C TRP A 55 9.14 3.76 8.76
N ILE A 56 10.31 3.18 8.48
CA ILE A 56 10.52 1.74 8.45
C ILE A 56 10.23 1.11 9.81
N LYS A 57 10.73 1.71 10.90
CA LYS A 57 10.44 1.28 12.28
C LYS A 57 8.93 1.37 12.58
N GLY A 58 8.28 2.45 12.15
CA GLY A 58 6.85 2.65 12.34
C GLY A 58 5.97 1.63 11.61
N MET A 59 6.35 1.21 10.40
CA MET A 59 5.59 0.20 9.64
C MET A 59 5.57 -1.18 10.32
N GLY A 60 6.68 -1.57 10.96
CA GLY A 60 6.79 -2.86 11.64
C GLY A 60 6.23 -2.89 13.06
N GLY A 61 6.21 -1.74 13.75
CA GLY A 61 5.86 -1.67 15.18
C GLY A 61 4.51 -2.28 15.52
N LYS A 62 3.45 -1.90 14.79
CA LYS A 62 2.09 -2.43 15.03
C LYS A 62 1.99 -3.94 14.81
N THR A 63 2.73 -4.47 13.85
CA THR A 63 2.75 -5.91 13.56
C THR A 63 3.44 -6.67 14.70
N LEU A 64 4.57 -6.16 15.20
CA LEU A 64 5.30 -6.74 16.32
C LEU A 64 4.47 -6.72 17.61
N GLU A 65 3.82 -5.60 17.92
CA GLU A 65 2.91 -5.49 19.07
C GLU A 65 1.75 -6.49 18.98
N ASN A 66 1.20 -6.71 17.79
CA ASN A 66 0.13 -7.68 17.57
C ASN A 66 0.62 -9.12 17.76
N TYR A 67 1.82 -9.44 17.28
CA TYR A 67 2.40 -10.77 17.43
C TYR A 67 2.72 -11.09 18.89
N GLU A 68 3.26 -10.12 19.63
CA GLU A 68 3.48 -10.25 21.07
C GLU A 68 2.17 -10.57 21.81
N LYS A 69 1.08 -9.84 21.51
CA LYS A 69 -0.25 -10.10 22.10
C LYS A 69 -0.81 -11.49 21.75
N GLN A 70 -0.45 -12.02 20.58
CA GLN A 70 -0.91 -13.33 20.11
C GLN A 70 0.04 -14.47 20.49
N GLY A 71 1.16 -14.18 21.18
CA GLY A 71 2.19 -15.17 21.48
C GLY A 71 2.86 -15.75 20.23
N ILE A 72 2.81 -15.02 19.12
CA ILE A 72 3.40 -15.42 17.84
C ILE A 72 4.85 -14.93 17.81
N ASP A 73 5.77 -15.84 17.48
CA ASP A 73 7.16 -15.47 17.19
C ASP A 73 7.25 -14.87 15.78
N PRO A 74 7.57 -13.56 15.64
CA PRO A 74 7.70 -12.91 14.34
C PRO A 74 8.74 -13.55 13.44
N VAL A 75 9.85 -14.06 13.98
CA VAL A 75 10.93 -14.66 13.19
C VAL A 75 10.45 -15.96 12.56
N LYS A 76 9.72 -16.77 13.34
CA LYS A 76 9.15 -18.04 12.87
C LYS A 76 8.03 -17.84 11.86
N GLU A 77 7.17 -16.83 12.04
CA GLU A 77 6.01 -16.59 11.19
C GLU A 77 6.35 -15.87 9.88
N MET A 78 7.18 -14.82 9.95
CA MET A 78 7.54 -14.01 8.77
C MET A 78 8.70 -14.61 7.98
N GLY A 79 9.40 -15.60 8.55
CA GLY A 79 10.52 -16.30 7.94
C GLY A 79 11.58 -15.32 7.43
N SER A 80 12.37 -14.72 8.33
CA SER A 80 13.57 -14.03 7.87
C SER A 80 14.68 -15.06 7.60
N LYS A 81 15.36 -14.92 6.46
CA LYS A 81 16.64 -15.59 6.21
C LYS A 81 17.63 -15.38 7.35
#